data_AF-A0A961RN68-F1
#
_entry.id   AF-A0A961RN68-F1
#
_cell.length_a   1.000
_cell.length_b   1.000
_cell.length_c   1.000
_cell.angle_alpha   90.00
_cell.angle_beta   90.00
_cell.angle_gamma   90.00
#
_symmetry.space_group_name_H-M   'P 1'
#
loop_
_entity.id
_entity.type
_entity.pdbx_description
1 polymer ?
#
loop_
_entity_poly.entity_id
_entity_poly.type
_entity_poly.pdbx_seq_one_letter_code
_entity_poly.pdbx_strand_id
1 'polypeptide(L)'
;AARIMQPFESYRKANGTVDASQWPVARPEDKLNTLVDIAVTTDHPILVQTDGLNLGVVTKKALLRGIQGREDLGSQAALAGEV
;
A
#
# COMPACT_ATOMS: atom_id res chain seq x y z
N ALA A 1 -0.55 -11.89 -7.85
CA ALA A 1 -1.45 -10.86 -7.28
C ALA A 1 -0.62 -9.81 -6.55
N ALA A 2 0.10 -8.94 -7.27
CA ALA A 2 1.21 -8.15 -6.71
C ALA A 2 1.22 -6.67 -7.20
N ARG A 3 0.07 -6.03 -7.42
CA ARG A 3 0.01 -4.74 -8.18
C ARG A 3 -0.74 -3.58 -7.52
N ILE A 4 -1.27 -3.76 -6.31
CA ILE A 4 -1.93 -2.71 -5.49
C ILE A 4 -1.12 -2.31 -4.25
N MET A 5 -0.09 -3.09 -3.91
CA MET A 5 0.77 -2.84 -2.76
C MET A 5 1.86 -1.86 -3.18
N GLN A 6 1.94 -0.71 -2.51
CA GLN A 6 3.06 0.22 -2.64
C GLN A 6 4.08 -0.05 -1.53
N PRO A 7 5.39 0.10 -1.77
CA PRO A 7 6.39 -0.03 -0.72
C PRO A 7 6.14 0.98 0.41
N PHE A 8 6.31 0.57 1.67
CA PHE A 8 6.13 1.45 2.83
C PHE A 8 7.04 2.68 2.76
N GLU A 9 8.28 2.48 2.30
CA GLU A 9 9.25 3.54 2.04
C GLU A 9 8.74 4.59 1.04
N SER A 10 8.19 4.16 -0.10
CA SER A 10 7.62 5.06 -1.11
C SER A 10 6.44 5.85 -0.56
N TYR A 11 5.59 5.21 0.25
CA TYR A 11 4.46 5.88 0.88
C TYR A 11 4.93 6.93 1.89
N ARG A 12 5.93 6.61 2.73
CA ARG A 12 6.55 7.57 3.66
C ARG A 12 7.20 8.74 2.93
N LYS A 13 7.92 8.51 1.82
CA LYS A 13 8.49 9.61 1.04
C LYS A 13 7.42 10.55 0.48
N ALA A 14 6.28 10.02 0.04
CA ALA A 14 5.19 10.82 -0.52
C ALA A 14 4.35 11.56 0.54
N ASN A 15 4.21 11.01 1.75
CA ASN A 15 3.33 11.55 2.80
C ASN A 15 4.07 12.12 4.03
N GLY A 16 5.40 11.99 4.09
CA GLY A 16 6.24 12.42 5.21
C GLY A 16 6.35 11.40 6.35
N THR A 17 6.55 11.88 7.57
CA THR A 17 6.58 11.01 8.76
C THR A 17 5.17 10.49 9.03
N VAL A 18 4.95 9.21 8.77
CA VAL A 18 3.65 8.57 9.00
C VAL A 18 3.76 7.57 10.14
N ASP A 19 2.90 7.71 11.14
CA ASP A 19 2.78 6.74 12.22
C ASP A 19 1.81 5.63 11.79
N ALA A 20 2.35 4.45 11.58
CA ALA A 20 1.59 3.27 11.17
C ALA A 20 1.21 2.36 12.36
N SER A 21 1.42 2.80 13.60
CA SER A 21 1.20 1.96 14.80
C SER A 21 -0.27 1.66 15.05
N GLN A 22 -1.17 2.52 14.55
CA GLN A 22 -2.62 2.38 14.65
C GLN A 22 -3.24 1.74 13.40
N TRP A 23 -2.43 1.41 12.40
CA TRP A 23 -2.96 0.92 11.12
C TRP A 23 -3.31 -0.56 11.19
N PRO A 24 -4.36 -0.98 10.51
CA PRO A 24 -4.65 -2.40 10.39
C PRO A 24 -3.52 -3.09 9.62
N VAL A 25 -3.12 -4.26 10.11
CA VAL A 25 -2.07 -5.07 9.51
C VAL A 25 -2.69 -6.24 8.74
N ALA A 26 -2.26 -6.42 7.49
CA ALA A 26 -2.64 -7.56 6.67
C ALA A 26 -1.40 -8.36 6.26
N ARG A 27 -1.61 -9.62 5.89
CA ARG A 27 -0.53 -10.49 5.42
C ARG A 27 -0.41 -10.42 3.90
N PRO A 28 0.79 -10.66 3.32
CA PRO A 28 0.94 -10.74 1.87
C PRO A 28 0.18 -11.93 1.25
N GLU A 29 -0.16 -12.94 2.04
CA GLU A 29 -0.98 -14.09 1.65
C GLU A 29 -2.49 -13.78 1.63
N ASP A 30 -2.92 -12.66 2.23
CA ASP A 30 -4.32 -12.25 2.23
C ASP A 30 -4.83 -11.90 0.83
N LYS A 31 -6.07 -12.28 0.58
CA LYS A 31 -6.73 -11.99 -0.70
C LYS A 31 -7.25 -10.55 -0.72
N LEU A 32 -7.47 -10.07 -1.94
CA LEU A 32 -8.06 -8.75 -2.19
C LEU A 32 -9.35 -8.52 -1.40
N ASN A 33 -10.21 -9.53 -1.29
CA ASN A 33 -11.46 -9.43 -0.54
C ASN A 33 -11.22 -9.12 0.95
N THR A 34 -10.27 -9.82 1.59
CA THR A 34 -9.87 -9.53 2.97
C THR A 34 -9.35 -8.10 3.14
N LEU A 35 -8.49 -7.65 2.21
CA LEU A 35 -7.98 -6.28 2.24
C LEU A 35 -9.10 -5.25 2.09
N VAL A 36 -10.12 -5.53 1.28
CA VAL A 36 -11.29 -4.66 1.13
C VAL A 36 -12.11 -4.61 2.41
N ASP A 37 -12.38 -5.76 3.03
CA ASP A 37 -13.12 -5.86 4.30
C ASP A 37 -12.44 -5.04 5.41
N ILE A 38 -11.12 -5.19 5.54
CA ILE A 38 -10.32 -4.37 6.46
C ILE A 38 -10.42 -2.88 6.09
N ALA A 39 -10.27 -2.55 4.81
CA ALA A 39 -10.32 -1.16 4.36
C ALA A 39 -11.68 -0.51 4.56
N VAL A 40 -12.80 -1.24 4.58
CA VAL A 40 -14.12 -0.64 4.83
C VAL A 40 -14.39 -0.38 6.32
N THR A 41 -13.69 -1.09 7.21
CA THR A 41 -13.85 -0.91 8.67
C THR A 41 -13.01 0.23 9.25
N THR A 42 -12.06 0.77 8.48
CA THR A 42 -11.20 1.88 8.91
C THR A 42 -11.04 2.93 7.80
N ASP A 43 -10.57 4.13 8.15
CA ASP A 43 -10.09 5.09 7.15
C ASP A 43 -8.57 5.06 6.96
N HIS A 44 -7.87 4.37 7.85
CA HIS A 44 -6.43 4.21 7.77
C HIS A 44 -6.02 3.27 6.63
N PRO A 45 -4.86 3.51 6.00
CA PRO A 45 -4.31 2.58 5.04
C PRO A 45 -3.85 1.29 5.73
N ILE A 46 -3.81 0.20 4.98
CA ILE A 46 -3.48 -1.13 5.49
C ILE A 46 -1.97 -1.34 5.37
N LEU A 47 -1.33 -1.70 6.48
CA LEU A 47 0.07 -2.09 6.50
C LEU A 47 0.18 -3.57 6.14
N VAL A 48 0.93 -3.90 5.09
CA VAL A 48 1.25 -5.29 4.76
C VAL A 48 2.55 -5.66 5.45
N GLN A 49 2.46 -6.60 6.39
CA GLN A 49 3.60 -7.08 7.17
C GLN A 49 3.65 -8.61 7.12
N THR A 50 4.86 -9.15 7.02
CA THR A 50 5.10 -10.60 7.18
C THR A 50 6.30 -10.80 8.08
N ASP A 51 6.20 -11.69 9.07
CA ASP A 51 7.31 -12.03 9.96
C ASP A 51 8.01 -10.79 10.60
N GLY A 52 7.23 -9.76 10.95
CA GLY A 52 7.75 -8.50 11.49
C GLY A 52 8.39 -7.55 10.46
N LEU A 53 8.44 -7.92 9.18
CA LEU A 53 8.94 -7.10 8.09
C LEU A 53 7.80 -6.32 7.41
N ASN A 54 7.90 -4.99 7.40
CA ASN A 54 6.97 -4.11 6.71
C ASN A 54 7.23 -4.18 5.20
N LEU A 55 6.41 -4.94 4.47
CA LEU A 55 6.55 -5.13 3.04
C LEU A 55 5.98 -3.96 2.23
N GLY A 56 4.85 -3.42 2.68
CA GLY A 56 4.15 -2.41 1.90
C GLY A 56 2.92 -1.84 2.58
N VAL A 57 2.25 -0.95 1.87
CA VAL A 57 1.00 -0.30 2.27
C VAL A 57 -0.01 -0.49 1.17
N VAL A 58 -1.26 -0.68 1.55
CA VAL A 58 -2.40 -0.73 0.64
C VAL A 58 -3.40 0.32 1.07
N THR A 59 -3.63 1.32 0.22
CA THR A 59 -4.61 2.38 0.47
C THR A 59 -5.96 2.00 -0.16
N LYS A 60 -7.06 2.57 0.34
CA LYS A 60 -8.39 2.48 -0.31
C LYS A 60 -8.33 2.84 -1.80
N LYS A 61 -7.58 3.90 -2.15
CA LYS A 61 -7.36 4.30 -3.54
C LYS A 61 -6.69 3.19 -4.35
N ALA A 62 -5.66 2.56 -3.83
CA ALA A 62 -5.00 1.44 -4.50
C ALA A 62 -5.94 0.24 -4.68
N LEU A 63 -6.72 -0.12 -3.64
CA LEU A 63 -7.74 -1.18 -3.74
C LEU A 63 -8.77 -0.89 -4.83
N LEU A 64 -9.37 0.31 -4.81
CA LEU A 64 -10.34 0.73 -5.82
C LEU A 64 -9.74 0.73 -7.22
N ARG A 65 -8.47 1.12 -7.40
CA ARG A 65 -7.78 1.02 -8.70
C ARG A 65 -7.55 -0.42 -9.13
N GLY A 66 -7.17 -1.30 -8.20
CA GLY A 66 -7.00 -2.74 -8.48
C GLY A 66 -8.30 -3.41 -8.88
N ILE A 67 -9.41 -3.10 -8.20
CA ILE A 67 -10.75 -3.61 -8.54
C ILE A 67 -11.22 -3.06 -9.90
N GLN A 68 -10.94 -1.78 -10.19
CA GLN A 68 -11.31 -1.15 -11.46
C GLN A 68 -10.40 -1.54 -12.63
N GLY A 69 -9.33 -2.30 -12.41
CA GLY A 69 -8.41 -2.74 -13.46
C GLY A 69 -7.64 -1.61 -14.16
N ARG A 70 -7.74 -0.35 -13.70
CA ARG A 70 -7.04 0.79 -14.32
C ARG A 70 -5.66 0.96 -13.69
N GLU A 71 -4.69 0.62 -14.52
CA GLU A 71 -3.26 0.69 -14.26
C GLU A 71 -2.84 2.13 -13.96
N ASP A 72 -2.29 2.36 -12.77
CA ASP A 72 -1.52 3.57 -12.53
C ASP A 72 -0.04 3.22 -12.63
N LEU A 73 0.56 3.77 -13.67
CA LEU A 73 1.97 3.72 -14.02
C LEU A 73 2.82 4.49 -12.99
N GLY A 74 2.81 4.05 -11.74
CA GLY A 74 3.58 4.65 -10.64
C GLY A 74 4.98 4.07 -10.48
N SER A 75 5.59 3.53 -11.54
CA SER A 75 6.98 3.04 -11.51
C SER A 75 7.70 3.44 -12.78
N GLN A 76 7.97 4.75 -12.89
CA GLN A 76 9.14 5.35 -13.57
C GLN A 76 9.12 6.87 -13.32
N ALA A 77 9.56 7.32 -12.14
CA ALA A 77 9.95 8.73 -11.89
C ALA A 77 10.69 8.86 -10.55
N ALA A 78 11.84 8.21 -10.41
CA ALA A 78 12.80 8.52 -9.35
C ALA A 78 14.23 8.16 -9.76
N LEU A 79 14.63 8.49 -11.00
CA LEU A 79 16.03 8.50 -11.44
C LEU A 79 16.19 9.55 -12.55
N ALA A 80 16.11 10.84 -12.20
CA ALA A 80 16.60 11.94 -13.03
C ALA A 80 16.72 13.21 -12.18
N GLY A 81 17.59 13.15 -11.19
CA GLY A 81 18.12 14.31 -10.50
C GLY A 81 19.56 13.98 -10.15
N GLU A 82 20.47 14.88 -10.52
CA GLU A 82 21.93 14.88 -10.25
C GLU A 82 22.80 14.30 -11.38
N VAL A 83 23.08 15.14 -12.41
CA VAL A 83 24.43 15.61 -12.73
C VAL A 83 24.40 17.09 -13.11
#